data_AF-A0A2E4SZB2-F1
#
_entry.id   AF-A0A2E4SZB2-F1
#
_cell.length_a   1.000
_cell.length_b   1.000
_cell.length_c   1.000
_cell.angle_alpha   90.00
_cell.angle_beta   90.00
_cell.angle_gamma   90.00
#
_symmetry.space_group_name_H-M   'P 1'
#
loop_
_entity.id
_entity.type
_entity.pdbx_description
1 polymer ?
#
loop_
_entity_poly.entity_id
_entity_poly.type
_entity_poly.pdbx_seq_one_letter_code
_entity_poly.pdbx_strand_id
1 'polypeptide(L)'
;MGHWKAATKRLEVFRDITGSTEQHPVLADCHRAQGRWDDVNALWIELRDASPSGALVTEGRLVAAGALADQGRLSEAVAMLERGWRIPSRVRDYHLRRAYALADLYERSGVEPRAREMFTWVRNHDRQFADVVARVRALS
;
A
#
# COMPACT_ATOMS: atom_id res chain seq x y z
N MET A 1 7.90 -22.38 -8.37
CA MET A 1 8.14 -20.93 -8.19
C MET A 1 8.09 -20.14 -9.53
N GLY A 2 7.12 -20.41 -10.42
CA GLY A 2 7.09 -19.83 -11.78
C GLY A 2 5.87 -18.96 -12.14
N HIS A 3 4.93 -18.77 -11.21
CA HIS A 3 3.64 -18.15 -11.52
C HIS A 3 3.70 -16.62 -11.67
N TRP A 4 4.63 -15.95 -10.98
CA TRP A 4 4.75 -14.49 -11.00
C TRP A 4 5.14 -13.94 -12.37
N LYS A 5 6.17 -14.52 -13.01
CA LYS A 5 6.62 -14.05 -14.34
C LYS A 5 5.54 -14.18 -15.42
N ALA A 6 4.80 -15.29 -15.41
CA ALA A 6 3.71 -15.50 -16.36
C ALA A 6 2.52 -14.56 -16.10
N ALA A 7 2.20 -14.28 -14.83
CA ALA A 7 1.18 -13.31 -14.46
C ALA A 7 1.59 -11.88 -14.87
N THR A 8 2.82 -11.45 -14.57
CA THR A 8 3.36 -10.14 -14.98
C THR A 8 3.24 -9.94 -16.48
N LYS A 9 3.67 -10.90 -17.30
CA LYS A 9 3.60 -10.78 -18.76
C LYS A 9 2.16 -10.57 -19.27
N ARG A 10 1.18 -11.26 -18.68
CA ARG A 10 -0.23 -11.08 -19.08
C ARG A 10 -0.76 -9.71 -18.70
N LEU A 11 -0.36 -9.20 -17.54
CA LEU A 11 -0.75 -7.87 -17.05
C LEU A 11 -0.09 -6.75 -17.87
N GLU A 12 1.19 -6.91 -18.25
CA GLU A 12 1.89 -6.00 -19.18
C GLU A 12 1.15 -5.94 -20.52
N VAL A 13 0.81 -7.09 -21.12
CA VAL A 13 0.04 -7.15 -22.37
C VAL A 13 -1.34 -6.51 -22.23
N PHE A 14 -2.04 -6.73 -21.12
CA PHE A 14 -3.33 -6.10 -20.86
C PHE A 14 -3.22 -4.57 -20.83
N ARG A 15 -2.20 -4.03 -20.13
CA ARG A 15 -1.92 -2.60 -20.06
C ARG A 15 -1.62 -2.03 -21.45
N ASP A 16 -0.77 -2.69 -22.23
CA ASP A 16 -0.38 -2.21 -23.57
C ASP A 16 -1.56 -2.17 -24.55
N ILE A 17 -2.47 -3.15 -24.47
CA ILE A 17 -3.65 -3.22 -25.35
C ILE A 17 -4.72 -2.20 -24.94
N THR A 18 -4.96 -2.04 -23.65
CA THR A 18 -6.12 -1.26 -23.15
C THR A 18 -5.79 0.18 -22.77
N GLY A 19 -4.53 0.47 -22.47
CA GLY A 19 -4.12 1.72 -21.82
C GLY A 19 -4.73 1.90 -20.42
N SER A 20 -5.35 0.87 -19.85
CA SER A 20 -6.07 0.95 -18.58
C SER A 20 -5.14 0.90 -17.37
N THR A 21 -5.45 1.72 -16.37
CA THR A 21 -4.72 1.76 -15.09
C THR A 21 -5.28 0.81 -14.03
N GLU A 22 -6.38 0.12 -14.33
CA GLU A 22 -7.10 -0.74 -13.37
C GLU A 22 -6.25 -1.84 -12.77
N GLN A 23 -5.30 -2.37 -13.54
CA GLN A 23 -4.42 -3.46 -13.11
C GLN A 23 -3.06 -2.98 -12.61
N HIS A 24 -2.81 -1.66 -12.58
CA HIS A 24 -1.52 -1.11 -12.14
C HIS A 24 -1.10 -1.55 -10.74
N PRO A 25 -1.98 -1.56 -9.70
CA PRO A 25 -1.55 -2.01 -8.38
C PRO A 25 -1.11 -3.47 -8.36
N VAL A 26 -1.81 -4.36 -9.09
CA VAL A 26 -1.48 -5.79 -9.16
C VAL A 26 -0.18 -6.01 -9.92
N LEU A 27 0.00 -5.32 -11.04
CA LEU A 27 1.23 -5.39 -11.83
C LEU A 27 2.42 -4.83 -11.04
N ALA A 28 2.23 -3.70 -10.35
CA ALA A 28 3.24 -3.11 -9.48
C ALA A 28 3.64 -4.07 -8.35
N ASP A 29 2.69 -4.78 -7.73
CA ASP A 29 3.01 -5.74 -6.67
C ASP A 29 3.81 -6.95 -7.22
N CYS A 30 3.49 -7.39 -8.44
CA CYS A 30 4.30 -8.40 -9.12
C CYS A 30 5.73 -7.92 -9.40
N HIS A 31 5.93 -6.66 -9.78
CA HIS A 31 7.26 -6.07 -9.98
C HIS A 31 8.00 -5.90 -8.65
N ARG A 32 7.31 -5.45 -7.60
CA ARG A 32 7.84 -5.36 -6.24
C ARG A 32 8.39 -6.71 -5.77
N ALA A 33 7.61 -7.79 -5.93
CA ALA A 33 8.05 -9.14 -5.59
C ALA A 33 9.28 -9.63 -6.40
N GLN A 34 9.58 -9.00 -7.54
CA GLN A 34 10.72 -9.28 -8.40
C GLN A 34 11.90 -8.31 -8.18
N GLY A 35 11.79 -7.35 -7.27
CA GLY A 35 12.80 -6.30 -7.06
C GLY A 35 12.90 -5.28 -8.20
N ARG A 36 11.87 -5.22 -9.07
CA ARG A 36 11.80 -4.30 -10.21
C ARG A 36 11.28 -2.94 -9.78
N TRP A 37 12.08 -2.21 -8.98
CA TRP A 37 11.64 -0.98 -8.30
C TRP A 37 11.29 0.17 -9.24
N ASP A 38 12.02 0.33 -10.35
CA ASP A 38 11.77 1.38 -11.33
C ASP A 38 10.40 1.19 -12.00
N ASP A 39 10.03 -0.07 -12.29
CA ASP A 39 8.71 -0.40 -12.85
C ASP A 39 7.58 -0.12 -11.85
N VAL A 40 7.78 -0.41 -10.56
CA VAL A 40 6.82 -0.04 -9.51
C VAL A 40 6.60 1.48 -9.50
N ASN A 41 7.69 2.25 -9.58
CA ASN A 41 7.61 3.71 -9.58
C ASN A 41 6.94 4.25 -10.84
N ALA A 42 7.23 3.70 -12.01
CA ALA A 42 6.59 4.08 -13.28
C ALA A 42 5.06 3.87 -13.21
N LEU A 43 4.61 2.69 -12.80
CA LEU A 43 3.18 2.39 -12.68
C LEU A 43 2.49 3.25 -11.61
N TRP A 44 3.20 3.57 -10.53
CA TRP A 44 2.68 4.49 -9.51
C TRP A 44 2.48 5.89 -10.07
N ILE A 45 3.45 6.43 -10.83
CA ILE A 45 3.33 7.75 -11.47
C ILE A 45 2.15 7.77 -12.43
N GLU A 46 2.05 6.79 -13.33
CA GLU A 46 0.96 6.68 -14.30
C GLU A 46 -0.41 6.60 -13.62
N LEU A 47 -0.56 5.74 -12.61
CA LEU A 47 -1.82 5.60 -11.88
C LEU A 47 -2.19 6.88 -11.13
N ARG A 48 -1.23 7.53 -10.47
CA ARG A 48 -1.45 8.77 -9.74
C ARG A 48 -1.89 9.88 -10.67
N ASP A 49 -1.26 9.99 -11.84
CA ASP A 49 -1.54 11.07 -12.79
C ASP A 49 -2.89 10.84 -13.49
N ALA A 50 -3.27 9.59 -13.77
CA ALA A 50 -4.61 9.25 -14.27
C ALA A 50 -5.72 9.44 -13.22
N SER A 51 -5.39 9.30 -11.92
CA SER A 51 -6.29 9.45 -10.77
C SER A 51 -7.70 8.81 -10.93
N PRO A 52 -7.80 7.53 -11.32
CA PRO A 52 -9.07 6.90 -11.72
C PRO A 52 -10.10 6.78 -10.58
N SER A 53 -9.66 6.43 -9.37
CA SER A 53 -10.52 6.41 -8.18
C SER A 53 -9.69 6.44 -6.89
N GLY A 54 -10.28 6.93 -5.80
CA GLY A 54 -9.60 6.99 -4.50
C GLY A 54 -9.21 5.61 -3.96
N ALA A 55 -10.01 4.57 -4.22
CA ALA A 55 -9.67 3.20 -3.84
C ALA A 55 -8.46 2.70 -4.61
N LEU A 56 -8.48 2.80 -5.96
CA LEU A 56 -7.41 2.29 -6.79
C LEU A 56 -6.08 3.04 -6.59
N VAL A 57 -6.15 4.37 -6.46
CA VAL A 57 -4.99 5.21 -6.12
C VAL A 57 -4.43 4.86 -4.74
N THR A 58 -5.28 4.47 -3.79
CA THR A 58 -4.80 4.01 -2.48
C THR A 58 -4.05 2.70 -2.61
N GLU A 59 -4.57 1.73 -3.35
CA GLU A 59 -3.87 0.44 -3.56
C GLU A 59 -2.50 0.63 -4.21
N GLY A 60 -2.41 1.40 -5.30
CA GLY A 60 -1.12 1.65 -5.95
C GLY A 60 -0.13 2.38 -5.03
N ARG A 61 -0.61 3.30 -4.19
CA ARG A 61 0.22 3.97 -3.18
C ARG A 61 0.75 3.00 -2.13
N LEU A 62 -0.08 2.06 -1.66
CA LEU A 62 0.34 1.05 -0.69
C LEU A 62 1.46 0.17 -1.25
N VAL A 63 1.34 -0.25 -2.51
CA VAL A 63 2.38 -1.04 -3.19
C VAL A 63 3.67 -0.24 -3.35
N ALA A 64 3.59 1.02 -3.78
CA ALA A 64 4.75 1.89 -3.95
C ALA A 64 5.46 2.18 -2.61
N ALA A 65 4.71 2.46 -1.54
CA ALA A 65 5.26 2.63 -0.21
C ALA A 65 5.89 1.33 0.32
N GLY A 66 5.27 0.18 0.06
CA GLY A 66 5.83 -1.13 0.37
C GLY A 66 7.16 -1.38 -0.34
N ALA A 67 7.27 -1.03 -1.62
CA ALA A 67 8.52 -1.15 -2.38
C ALA A 67 9.65 -0.26 -1.82
N LEU A 68 9.32 0.94 -1.32
CA LEU A 68 10.28 1.78 -0.60
C LEU A 68 10.72 1.13 0.72
N ALA A 69 9.77 0.59 1.48
CA ALA A 69 10.06 -0.08 2.75
C ALA A 69 10.92 -1.34 2.57
N ASP A 70 10.72 -2.10 1.50
CA ASP A 70 11.53 -3.29 1.16
C ASP A 70 12.97 -2.93 0.81
N GLN A 71 13.21 -1.72 0.30
CA GLN A 71 14.54 -1.15 0.07
C GLN A 71 15.19 -0.57 1.34
N GLY A 72 14.53 -0.69 2.51
CA GLY A 72 14.98 -0.06 3.75
C GLY A 72 14.71 1.44 3.85
N ARG A 73 14.00 2.03 2.87
CA ARG A 73 13.68 3.47 2.79
C ARG A 73 12.42 3.80 3.58
N LEU A 74 12.40 3.43 4.87
CA LEU A 74 11.21 3.52 5.73
C LEU A 74 10.66 4.94 5.86
N SER A 75 11.52 5.95 6.02
CA SER A 75 11.10 7.34 6.14
C SER A 75 10.35 7.84 4.89
N GLU A 76 10.77 7.41 3.70
CA GLU A 76 10.12 7.77 2.44
C GLU A 76 8.79 7.03 2.27
N ALA A 77 8.73 5.76 2.70
CA ALA A 77 7.50 4.99 2.72
C ALA A 77 6.44 5.64 3.63
N VAL A 78 6.84 6.06 4.84
CA VAL A 78 5.97 6.80 5.78
C VAL A 78 5.48 8.09 5.13
N ALA A 79 6.39 8.92 4.60
CA ALA A 79 6.02 10.19 3.97
C ALA A 79 5.03 10.01 2.80
N MET A 80 5.19 8.94 2.01
CA MET A 80 4.27 8.60 0.93
C MET A 80 2.87 8.25 1.45
N LEU A 81 2.75 7.46 2.52
CA LEU A 81 1.45 7.12 3.12
C LEU A 81 0.84 8.25 3.94
N GLU A 82 1.63 9.16 4.51
CA GLU A 82 1.13 10.35 5.21
C GLU A 82 0.59 11.40 4.24
N ARG A 83 1.12 11.51 3.02
CA ARG A 83 0.74 12.57 2.07
C ARG A 83 -0.76 12.59 1.77
N GLY A 84 -1.47 13.58 2.31
CA GLY A 84 -2.92 13.73 2.17
C GLY A 84 -3.74 12.71 2.99
N TRP A 85 -3.12 12.06 3.98
CA TRP A 85 -3.84 11.25 4.95
C TRP A 85 -4.52 12.14 5.99
N ARG A 86 -5.78 11.82 6.27
CA ARG A 86 -6.57 12.35 7.39
C ARG A 86 -7.63 11.32 7.74
N ILE A 87 -8.01 11.25 9.00
CA ILE A 87 -9.11 10.38 9.43
C ILE A 87 -10.39 10.81 8.70
N PRO A 88 -11.01 9.92 7.88
CA PRO A 88 -12.18 10.27 7.12
C PRO A 88 -13.43 10.24 8.00
N SER A 89 -14.40 11.11 7.73
CA SER A 89 -15.70 11.09 8.41
C SER A 89 -16.54 9.86 8.07
N ARG A 90 -16.44 9.37 6.82
CA ARG A 90 -17.01 8.10 6.37
C ARG A 90 -15.90 7.13 6.02
N VAL A 91 -15.67 6.18 6.92
CA VAL A 91 -14.65 5.14 6.74
C VAL A 91 -15.07 4.17 5.63
N ARG A 92 -14.08 3.71 4.87
CA ARG A 92 -14.19 2.74 3.77
C ARG A 92 -12.97 1.82 3.83
N ASP A 93 -13.03 0.66 3.22
CA ASP A 93 -12.01 -0.39 3.36
C ASP A 93 -10.59 0.06 2.96
N TYR A 94 -10.46 0.87 1.90
CA TYR A 94 -9.15 1.38 1.50
C TYR A 94 -8.56 2.40 2.51
N HIS A 95 -9.41 3.07 3.29
CA HIS A 95 -8.93 3.90 4.40
C HIS A 95 -8.35 3.02 5.52
N LEU A 96 -9.01 1.92 5.86
CA LEU A 96 -8.51 0.96 6.84
C LEU A 96 -7.19 0.34 6.39
N ARG A 97 -7.08 -0.07 5.12
CA ARG A 97 -5.82 -0.54 4.52
C ARG A 97 -4.69 0.47 4.64
N ARG A 98 -4.95 1.73 4.28
CA ARG A 98 -3.94 2.80 4.38
C ARG A 98 -3.52 3.08 5.83
N ALA A 99 -4.48 3.14 6.75
CA ALA A 99 -4.21 3.33 8.18
C ALA A 99 -3.36 2.18 8.74
N TYR A 100 -3.74 0.94 8.43
CA TYR A 100 -3.01 -0.25 8.88
C TYR A 100 -1.58 -0.26 8.34
N ALA A 101 -1.39 -0.01 7.04
CA ALA A 101 -0.05 0.05 6.45
C ALA A 101 0.80 1.20 7.01
N LEU A 102 0.20 2.36 7.28
CA LEU A 102 0.88 3.48 7.92
C LEU A 102 1.28 3.16 9.37
N ALA A 103 0.42 2.45 10.11
CA ALA A 103 0.72 1.97 11.46
C ALA A 103 1.90 0.98 11.47
N ASP A 104 1.92 0.03 10.53
CA ASP A 104 3.03 -0.91 10.36
C ASP A 104 4.35 -0.19 10.07
N LEU A 105 4.33 0.81 9.17
CA LEU A 105 5.51 1.60 8.86
C LEU A 105 5.97 2.45 10.05
N TYR A 106 5.06 2.99 10.86
CA TYR A 106 5.43 3.68 12.10
C TYR A 106 6.15 2.74 13.08
N GLU A 107 5.63 1.54 13.27
CA GLU A 107 6.24 0.55 14.17
C GLU A 107 7.64 0.16 13.67
N ARG A 108 7.76 -0.17 12.38
CA ARG A 108 9.05 -0.51 11.76
C ARG A 108 10.05 0.65 11.82
N SER A 109 9.58 1.89 11.87
CA SER A 109 10.40 3.10 12.01
C SER A 109 10.68 3.47 13.48
N GLY A 110 10.23 2.67 14.45
CA GLY A 110 10.41 2.93 15.89
C GLY A 110 9.48 3.99 16.49
N VAL A 111 8.46 4.44 15.75
CA VAL A 111 7.49 5.46 16.20
C VAL A 111 6.28 4.77 16.85
N GLU A 112 6.54 3.94 17.86
CA GLU A 112 5.55 3.06 18.50
C GLU A 112 4.28 3.77 19.01
N PRO A 113 4.34 4.98 19.62
CA PRO A 113 3.11 5.66 20.06
C PRO A 113 2.14 5.93 18.90
N ARG A 114 2.66 6.34 17.73
CA ARG A 114 1.83 6.58 16.54
C ARG A 114 1.33 5.28 15.93
N ALA A 115 2.16 4.23 15.93
CA ALA A 115 1.75 2.91 15.49
C ALA A 115 0.57 2.39 16.33
N ARG A 116 0.69 2.46 17.66
CA ARG A 116 -0.36 2.05 18.61
C ARG A 116 -1.66 2.81 18.41
N GLU A 117 -1.58 4.14 18.27
CA GLU A 117 -2.74 4.98 18.02
C GLU A 117 -3.46 4.56 16.74
N MET A 118 -2.72 4.41 15.64
CA MET A 118 -3.28 4.08 14.33
C MET A 118 -3.84 2.65 14.27
N PHE A 119 -3.13 1.65 14.83
CA PHE A 119 -3.67 0.29 14.94
C PHE A 119 -4.91 0.23 15.83
N THR A 120 -4.94 1.00 16.92
CA THR A 120 -6.13 1.11 17.78
C THR A 120 -7.30 1.71 17.00
N TRP A 121 -7.05 2.75 16.20
CA TRP A 121 -8.06 3.33 15.33
C TRP A 121 -8.62 2.30 14.34
N VAL A 122 -7.77 1.53 13.66
CA VAL A 122 -8.19 0.44 12.75
C VAL A 122 -9.03 -0.59 13.49
N ARG A 123 -8.54 -1.12 14.62
CA ARG A 123 -9.23 -2.13 15.44
C ARG A 123 -10.63 -1.67 15.89
N ASN A 124 -10.78 -0.39 16.24
CA ASN A 124 -12.05 0.15 16.70
C ASN A 124 -13.10 0.25 15.57
N HIS A 125 -12.67 0.30 14.31
CA HIS A 125 -13.56 0.29 13.14
C HIS A 125 -13.80 -1.12 12.61
N ASP A 126 -12.77 -1.96 12.59
CA ASP A 126 -12.85 -3.35 12.19
C ASP A 126 -11.86 -4.19 12.99
N ARG A 127 -12.38 -5.01 13.90
CA ARG A 127 -11.58 -5.90 14.75
C ARG A 127 -11.03 -7.12 14.01
N GLN A 128 -11.61 -7.46 12.86
CA GLN A 128 -11.21 -8.58 12.02
C GLN A 128 -10.24 -8.15 10.91
N PHE A 129 -9.91 -6.87 10.83
CA PHE A 129 -9.00 -6.34 9.83
C PHE A 129 -7.58 -6.89 10.04
N ALA A 130 -7.13 -7.75 9.14
CA ALA A 130 -5.84 -8.43 9.21
C ALA A 130 -5.60 -9.05 10.61
N ASP A 131 -4.45 -8.78 11.23
CA ASP A 131 -4.08 -9.20 12.58
C ASP A 131 -4.12 -8.04 13.60
N VAL A 132 -4.89 -6.98 13.34
CA VAL A 132 -4.83 -5.71 14.10
C VAL A 132 -4.98 -5.89 15.62
N VAL A 133 -5.78 -6.85 16.07
CA VAL A 133 -5.93 -7.15 17.50
C VAL A 133 -4.62 -7.64 18.13
N ALA A 134 -3.86 -8.47 17.40
CA ALA A 134 -2.56 -8.93 17.85
C ALA A 134 -1.54 -7.77 17.85
N ARG A 135 -1.53 -6.94 16.80
CA ARG A 135 -0.64 -5.76 16.71
C ARG A 135 -0.84 -4.79 17.88
N VAL A 136 -2.08 -4.44 18.22
CA VAL A 136 -2.34 -3.55 19.37
C VAL A 136 -1.88 -4.16 20.69
N ARG A 137 -2.10 -5.47 20.90
CA ARG A 137 -1.65 -6.17 22.12
C ARG A 137 -0.13 -6.17 22.25
N ALA A 138 0.58 -6.39 21.15
CA ALA A 138 2.05 -6.41 21.14
C ALA A 138 2.66 -5.04 21.48
N LEU A 139 1.95 -3.96 21.16
CA LEU A 139 2.37 -2.59 21.45
C LEU A 139 1.83 -2.08 22.80
N SER A 140 1.08 -2.86 23.58
CA SER A 140 0.46 -2.38 24.84
C SER A 140 1.42 -2.40 26.02
#